data_AF-A0A5C6SDI5-F1
#
_entry.id   AF-A0A5C6SDI5-F1
#
_cell.length_a   1.000
_cell.length_b   1.000
_cell.length_c   1.000
_cell.angle_alpha   90.00
_cell.angle_beta   90.00
_cell.angle_gamma   90.00
#
_symmetry.space_group_name_H-M   'P 1'
#
loop_
_entity.id
_entity.type
_entity.pdbx_description
1 polymer ?
#
loop_
_entity_poly.entity_id
_entity_poly.type
_entity_poly.pdbx_seq_one_letter_code
_entity_poly.pdbx_strand_id
1 'polypeptide(L)'
;MTDATLKFEKNVGETDIILRKSNFRSHPEPLPEAADPDATEEENEDEKGEHKEQVDQKELERPASEEFKDVTSSIQSRGDLKNLKPFYEHGQNVELCYRVSSAHLMLASPVFKAMIDGPFKESCRNKYGRFEAKTFEYSAEALLILLDIMHGHHRRVPKTMELSLLTEMTILVDYYMCHEMVEMFAENWIASVIQEDEIEGSDYQANISRLFIS
;
A
#
# COMPACT_ATOMS: atom_id res chain seq x y z
N MET A 1 -15.41 -32.71 -29.95
CA MET A 1 -14.18 -32.61 -29.14
C MET A 1 -13.46 -31.36 -29.58
N THR A 2 -13.72 -30.23 -28.93
CA THR A 2 -13.10 -28.94 -29.23
C THR A 2 -11.75 -28.86 -28.55
N ASP A 3 -10.74 -28.57 -29.35
CA ASP A 3 -9.35 -28.37 -29.01
C ASP A 3 -9.22 -27.23 -27.98
N ALA A 4 -9.05 -27.63 -26.71
CA ALA A 4 -8.62 -26.73 -25.65
C ALA A 4 -7.09 -26.65 -25.71
N THR A 5 -6.58 -25.79 -26.59
CA THR A 5 -5.17 -25.42 -26.56
C THR A 5 -4.91 -24.68 -25.25
N LEU A 6 -4.46 -25.42 -24.24
CA LEU A 6 -3.85 -24.90 -23.02
C LEU A 6 -2.66 -24.04 -23.44
N LYS A 7 -2.86 -22.73 -23.54
CA LYS A 7 -1.78 -21.73 -23.62
C LYS A 7 -1.12 -21.58 -22.24
N PHE A 8 -0.51 -22.64 -21.74
CA PHE A 8 0.71 -22.50 -20.96
C PHE A 8 1.81 -22.50 -22.02
N GLU A 9 2.69 -21.52 -22.17
CA GLU A 9 3.42 -20.83 -21.13
C GLU A 9 4.09 -19.63 -21.82
N LYS A 10 3.50 -18.44 -21.73
CA LYS A 10 4.31 -17.22 -21.87
C LYS A 10 5.20 -17.28 -20.66
N ASN A 11 6.51 -17.52 -20.82
CA ASN A 11 7.46 -17.55 -19.70
C ASN A 11 7.27 -16.25 -18.89
N VAL A 12 6.50 -16.31 -17.80
CA VAL A 12 5.99 -15.08 -17.17
C VAL A 12 7.14 -14.37 -16.43
N GLY A 13 8.29 -15.05 -16.25
CA GLY A 13 9.49 -14.47 -15.66
C GLY A 13 9.24 -14.02 -14.22
N GLU A 14 10.08 -13.10 -13.76
CA GLU A 14 10.01 -12.54 -12.41
C GLU A 14 9.41 -11.12 -12.44
N THR A 15 8.77 -10.74 -11.34
CA THR A 15 8.32 -9.37 -11.07
C THR A 15 9.09 -8.86 -9.85
N ASP A 16 9.65 -7.65 -9.96
CA ASP A 16 10.13 -6.86 -8.83
C ASP A 16 8.96 -5.97 -8.36
N ILE A 17 8.39 -6.26 -7.19
CA ILE A 17 7.44 -5.37 -6.51
C ILE A 17 8.24 -4.41 -5.65
N ILE A 18 8.23 -3.13 -6.02
CA ILE A 18 8.93 -2.06 -5.32
C ILE A 18 7.94 -1.35 -4.41
N LEU A 19 8.01 -1.66 -3.13
CA LEU A 19 7.27 -0.97 -2.09
C LEU A 19 7.99 0.32 -1.71
N ARG A 20 7.34 1.46 -1.96
CA ARG A 20 7.83 2.79 -1.59
C ARG A 20 7.05 3.28 -0.38
N LYS A 21 7.75 3.62 0.70
CA LYS A 21 7.12 4.30 1.83
C LYS A 21 7.09 5.79 1.53
N SER A 22 5.91 6.36 1.31
CA SER A 22 5.72 7.80 1.13
C SER A 22 5.12 8.45 2.38
N ASN A 23 5.43 9.73 2.59
CA ASN A 23 4.82 10.56 3.63
C ASN A 23 3.36 10.90 3.26
N PHE A 24 2.37 10.18 3.77
CA PHE A 24 0.96 10.60 3.66
C PHE A 24 0.61 11.80 4.58
N ARG A 25 1.59 12.42 5.23
CA ARG A 25 1.38 13.51 6.19
C ARG A 25 2.19 14.76 5.85
N SER A 26 2.07 15.27 4.64
CA SER A 26 2.03 16.72 4.45
C SER A 26 0.57 17.12 4.41
N HIS A 27 0.02 17.54 5.55
CA HIS A 27 -1.21 18.33 5.52
C HIS A 27 -0.95 19.53 4.58
N PRO A 28 -1.87 19.88 3.66
CA PRO A 28 -1.84 21.22 3.09
C PRO A 28 -1.90 22.18 4.28
N GLU A 29 -0.86 22.99 4.40
CA GLU A 29 -0.82 24.11 5.33
C GLU A 29 -2.13 24.90 5.19
N PRO A 30 -2.87 25.19 6.27
CA PRO A 30 -4.08 25.99 6.18
C PRO A 30 -3.71 27.33 5.52
N LEU A 31 -4.37 27.66 4.41
CA LEU A 31 -4.22 28.96 3.76
C LEU A 31 -4.42 30.06 4.80
N PRO A 32 -3.59 31.12 4.82
CA PRO A 32 -3.76 32.20 5.76
C PRO A 32 -5.16 32.79 5.59
N GLU A 33 -5.87 32.81 6.71
CA GLU A 33 -7.17 33.43 6.93
C GLU A 33 -7.19 34.79 6.23
N ALA A 34 -8.01 34.89 5.18
CA ALA A 34 -8.19 36.12 4.44
C ALA A 34 -8.77 37.14 5.43
N ALA A 35 -7.94 38.12 5.80
CA ALA A 35 -8.38 39.28 6.55
C ALA A 35 -9.51 39.95 5.76
N ASP A 36 -10.66 39.99 6.40
CA ASP A 36 -11.85 40.72 6.00
C ASP A 36 -11.58 42.24 6.10
N PRO A 37 -11.82 43.02 5.03
CA PRO A 37 -12.07 44.44 5.17
C PRO A 37 -13.42 44.77 4.55
N ASP A 38 -14.44 44.81 5.39
CA ASP A 38 -15.67 45.55 5.14
C ASP A 38 -15.35 47.05 5.06
N ALA A 39 -15.68 47.68 3.92
CA ALA A 39 -16.24 49.04 3.82
C ALA A 39 -16.40 49.47 2.34
N THR A 40 -17.65 49.35 1.86
CA THR A 40 -18.46 50.34 1.11
C THR A 40 -17.98 50.99 -0.21
N GLU A 41 -18.80 50.76 -1.25
CA GLU A 41 -19.39 51.74 -2.20
C GLU A 41 -18.42 52.39 -3.26
N GLU A 42 -18.68 52.59 -4.55
CA GLU A 42 -19.89 52.76 -5.38
C GLU A 42 -19.64 52.32 -6.86
N GLU A 43 -20.76 52.31 -7.59
CA GLU A 43 -21.12 52.07 -8.99
C GLU A 43 -20.17 52.62 -10.10
N ASN A 44 -20.14 51.94 -11.27
CA ASN A 44 -20.55 52.49 -12.57
C ASN A 44 -20.36 51.50 -13.76
N GLU A 45 -21.18 51.73 -14.78
CA GLU A 45 -21.54 50.88 -15.92
C GLU A 45 -20.54 50.84 -17.10
N ASP A 46 -20.72 49.81 -17.93
CA ASP A 46 -20.60 49.75 -19.39
C ASP A 46 -19.27 49.48 -20.15
N GLU A 47 -19.48 48.70 -21.24
CA GLU A 47 -18.69 48.47 -22.47
C GLU A 47 -17.58 47.38 -22.54
N LYS A 48 -18.00 46.22 -23.06
CA LYS A 48 -17.51 45.51 -24.27
C LYS A 48 -16.02 45.71 -24.65
N GLY A 49 -15.21 44.65 -24.44
CA GLY A 49 -13.89 44.52 -25.05
C GLY A 49 -13.43 43.06 -25.10
N GLU A 50 -13.23 42.52 -26.30
CA GLU A 50 -12.67 41.19 -26.56
C GLU A 50 -11.27 41.04 -25.96
N HIS A 51 -11.03 40.03 -25.12
CA HIS A 51 -9.67 39.62 -24.74
C HIS A 51 -9.49 38.11 -24.91
N LYS A 52 -8.56 37.78 -25.81
CA LYS A 52 -8.13 36.47 -26.27
C LYS A 52 -7.69 35.56 -25.11
N GLU A 53 -8.09 34.29 -25.20
CA GLU A 53 -7.50 33.17 -24.47
C GLU A 53 -5.97 33.17 -24.61
N GLN A 54 -5.27 33.34 -23.49
CA GLN A 54 -3.97 32.74 -23.25
C GLN A 54 -4.00 32.16 -21.84
N VAL A 55 -4.45 30.90 -21.74
CA VAL A 55 -4.22 30.10 -20.53
C VAL A 55 -2.80 29.58 -20.64
N ASP A 56 -1.89 30.36 -20.05
CA ASP A 56 -0.51 29.98 -19.84
C ASP A 56 -0.52 28.74 -18.93
N GLN A 57 -0.19 27.60 -19.51
CA GLN A 57 -0.03 26.34 -18.79
C GLN A 57 1.20 26.49 -17.90
N LYS A 58 1.00 26.98 -16.68
CA LYS A 58 2.02 26.88 -15.65
C LYS A 58 2.14 25.42 -15.26
N GLU A 59 2.99 24.75 -16.03
CA GLU A 59 3.61 23.47 -15.75
C GLU A 59 3.91 23.41 -14.26
N LEU A 60 3.15 22.56 -13.55
CA LEU A 60 3.42 22.21 -12.17
C LEU A 60 4.77 21.49 -12.18
N GLU A 61 5.84 22.25 -11.99
CA GLU A 61 7.20 21.74 -11.84
C GLU A 61 7.14 20.63 -10.78
N ARG A 62 7.32 19.39 -11.24
CA ARG A 62 7.45 18.24 -10.34
C ARG A 62 8.70 18.49 -9.52
N PRO A 63 8.63 18.53 -8.17
CA PRO A 63 9.84 18.65 -7.39
C PRO A 63 10.75 17.44 -7.68
N ALA A 64 12.05 17.72 -7.56
CA ALA A 64 13.19 16.91 -7.93
C ALA A 64 13.04 15.42 -7.62
N SER A 65 13.71 14.58 -8.43
CA SER A 65 13.86 13.14 -8.27
C SER A 65 13.92 12.72 -6.79
N GLU A 66 12.83 12.19 -6.25
CA GLU A 66 12.82 11.57 -4.94
C GLU A 66 13.79 10.39 -5.00
N GLU A 67 14.96 10.55 -4.38
CA GLU A 67 15.96 9.49 -4.26
C GLU A 67 15.48 8.51 -3.19
N PHE A 68 15.16 7.27 -3.61
CA PHE A 68 14.77 6.20 -2.71
C PHE A 68 16.00 5.36 -2.36
N LYS A 69 16.19 5.10 -1.07
CA LYS A 69 17.20 4.17 -0.59
C LYS A 69 16.64 2.75 -0.55
N ASP A 70 17.19 1.87 -1.38
CA ASP A 70 16.89 0.43 -1.32
C ASP A 70 17.47 -0.19 -0.05
N VAL A 71 16.60 -0.73 0.81
CA VAL A 71 16.98 -1.39 2.06
C VAL A 71 16.79 -2.90 2.03
N THR A 72 16.47 -3.49 0.87
CA THR A 72 16.13 -4.91 0.72
C THR A 72 17.18 -5.83 1.34
N SER A 73 18.47 -5.53 1.14
CA SER A 73 19.58 -6.33 1.68
C SER A 73 19.75 -6.24 3.20
N SER A 74 19.13 -5.24 3.84
CA SER A 74 19.20 -5.04 5.30
C SER A 74 18.12 -5.82 6.06
N ILE A 75 17.07 -6.28 5.38
CA ILE A 75 15.96 -7.02 5.99
C ILE A 75 16.37 -8.47 6.22
N GLN A 76 16.35 -8.92 7.47
CA GLN A 76 16.70 -10.31 7.84
C GLN A 76 15.53 -11.05 8.49
N SER A 77 14.56 -10.31 9.04
CA SER A 77 13.46 -10.87 9.79
C SER A 77 12.15 -10.12 9.55
N ARG A 78 11.03 -10.74 9.94
CA ARG A 78 9.72 -10.09 9.91
C ARG A 78 9.63 -8.90 10.89
N GLY A 79 10.39 -8.96 11.98
CA GLY A 79 10.52 -7.84 12.92
C GLY A 79 11.14 -6.61 12.28
N ASP A 80 12.08 -6.77 11.35
CA ASP A 80 12.69 -5.63 10.65
C ASP A 80 11.67 -4.93 9.74
N LEU A 81 10.77 -5.69 9.12
CA LEU A 81 9.68 -5.16 8.28
C LEU A 81 8.66 -4.38 9.09
N LYS A 82 8.28 -4.88 10.27
CA LYS A 82 7.36 -4.19 11.20
C LYS A 82 7.93 -2.83 11.64
N ASN A 83 9.24 -2.78 11.86
CA ASN A 83 9.94 -1.58 12.33
C ASN A 83 10.48 -0.69 11.19
N LEU A 84 10.10 -0.98 9.95
CA LEU A 84 10.57 -0.22 8.79
C LEU A 84 10.01 1.20 8.82
N LYS A 85 10.89 2.18 9.04
CA LYS A 85 10.52 3.60 9.03
C LYS A 85 10.34 4.10 7.59
N PRO A 86 9.41 5.04 7.36
CA PRO A 86 9.23 5.64 6.03
C PRO A 86 10.44 6.47 5.58
N PHE A 87 11.24 6.98 6.53
CA PHE A 87 12.45 7.75 6.26
C PHE A 87 13.53 7.53 7.35
N TYR A 88 14.79 7.81 7.00
CA TYR A 88 15.91 7.95 7.95
C TYR A 88 16.16 9.42 8.32
N GLU A 89 17.05 9.67 9.29
CA GLU A 89 17.34 10.97 9.92
C GLU A 89 17.63 12.14 8.94
N HIS A 90 17.90 11.86 7.67
CA HIS A 90 18.21 12.83 6.62
C HIS A 90 17.06 13.07 5.61
N GLY A 91 15.84 12.60 5.90
CA GLY A 91 14.67 12.78 5.02
C GLY A 91 14.68 11.93 3.75
N GLN A 92 15.56 10.92 3.67
CA GLN A 92 15.63 9.99 2.55
C GLN A 92 14.45 9.00 2.60
N ASN A 93 13.67 8.93 1.53
CA ASN A 93 12.61 7.93 1.38
C ASN A 93 13.21 6.54 1.22
N VAL A 94 12.48 5.53 1.68
CA VAL A 94 12.92 4.14 1.67
C VAL A 94 12.12 3.33 0.66
N GLU A 95 12.80 2.48 -0.10
CA GLU A 95 12.17 1.46 -0.92
C GLU A 95 12.62 0.05 -0.54
N LEU A 96 11.72 -0.90 -0.72
CA LEU A 96 11.92 -2.32 -0.47
C LEU A 96 11.46 -3.10 -1.70
N CYS A 97 12.29 -4.02 -2.18
CA CYS A 97 12.04 -4.82 -3.36
C CYS A 97 11.72 -6.27 -2.99
N TYR A 98 10.54 -6.74 -3.38
CA TYR A 98 10.17 -8.15 -3.34
C TYR A 98 10.32 -8.74 -4.73
N ARG A 99 11.20 -9.74 -4.87
CA ARG A 99 11.31 -10.52 -6.10
C ARG A 99 10.42 -11.73 -6.03
N VAL A 100 9.48 -11.81 -6.96
CA VAL A 100 8.42 -12.82 -6.96
C VAL A 100 8.15 -13.36 -8.34
N SER A 101 7.46 -14.50 -8.41
CA SER A 101 7.07 -15.10 -9.68
C SER A 101 5.84 -14.39 -10.24
N SER A 102 5.96 -13.86 -11.44
CA SER A 102 4.84 -13.25 -12.15
C SER A 102 3.68 -14.23 -12.33
N ALA A 103 3.97 -15.51 -12.56
CA ALA A 103 2.95 -16.54 -12.76
C ALA A 103 2.08 -16.73 -11.51
N HIS A 104 2.69 -16.78 -10.32
CA HIS A 104 1.96 -16.88 -9.06
C HIS A 104 1.10 -15.64 -8.83
N LEU A 105 1.64 -14.44 -9.06
CA LEU A 105 0.88 -13.19 -8.90
C LEU A 105 -0.37 -13.16 -9.79
N MET A 106 -0.22 -13.46 -11.09
CA MET A 106 -1.33 -13.42 -12.05
C MET A 106 -2.37 -14.51 -11.80
N LEU A 107 -1.96 -15.66 -11.27
CA LEU A 107 -2.89 -16.73 -10.89
C LEU A 107 -3.69 -16.35 -9.64
N ALA A 108 -3.03 -15.72 -8.67
CA ALA A 108 -3.58 -15.36 -7.39
C ALA A 108 -4.51 -14.14 -7.41
N SER A 109 -4.24 -13.18 -8.29
CA SER A 109 -4.90 -11.88 -8.28
C SER A 109 -5.25 -11.41 -9.69
N PRO A 110 -6.53 -11.07 -9.97
CA PRO A 110 -6.91 -10.46 -11.23
C PRO A 110 -6.29 -9.07 -11.41
N VAL A 111 -5.99 -8.36 -10.31
CA VAL A 111 -5.34 -7.05 -10.35
C VAL A 111 -3.89 -7.18 -10.79
N PHE A 112 -3.11 -8.11 -10.21
CA PHE A 112 -1.75 -8.37 -10.70
C PHE A 112 -1.75 -8.90 -12.13
N LYS A 113 -2.75 -9.71 -12.51
CA LYS A 113 -2.91 -10.13 -13.91
C LYS A 113 -3.11 -8.95 -14.83
N ALA A 114 -4.03 -8.04 -14.51
CA ALA A 114 -4.26 -6.84 -15.31
C ALA A 114 -3.01 -5.94 -15.36
N MET A 115 -2.26 -5.85 -14.26
CA MET A 115 -1.02 -5.06 -14.19
C MET A 115 0.08 -5.62 -15.09
N ILE A 116 0.26 -6.95 -15.12
CA ILE A 116 1.37 -7.62 -15.84
C ILE A 116 1.02 -7.91 -17.31
N ASP A 117 -0.22 -8.30 -17.60
CA ASP A 117 -0.68 -8.64 -18.96
C ASP A 117 -1.39 -7.47 -19.67
N GLY A 118 -1.68 -6.37 -18.97
CA GLY A 118 -2.40 -5.22 -19.49
C GLY A 118 -1.54 -4.26 -20.33
N PRO A 119 -2.11 -3.10 -20.73
CA PRO A 119 -1.43 -2.10 -21.55
C PRO A 119 -0.63 -1.07 -20.73
N PHE A 120 -0.29 -1.38 -19.47
CA PHE A 120 0.32 -0.44 -18.54
C PHE A 120 1.85 -0.46 -18.59
N LYS A 121 2.51 0.47 -17.89
CA LYS A 121 3.98 0.51 -17.88
C LYS A 121 4.57 -0.73 -17.19
N GLU A 122 3.84 -1.27 -16.23
CA GLU A 122 4.17 -2.45 -15.42
C GLU A 122 4.24 -3.73 -16.26
N SER A 123 3.58 -3.77 -17.43
CA SER A 123 3.65 -4.87 -18.39
C SER A 123 4.91 -4.81 -19.27
N CYS A 124 5.76 -3.80 -19.11
CA CYS A 124 7.04 -3.71 -19.81
C CYS A 124 8.14 -4.31 -18.95
N ARG A 125 8.98 -5.16 -19.57
CA ARG A 125 10.15 -5.72 -18.89
C ARG A 125 11.26 -4.67 -18.79
N ASN A 126 11.93 -4.62 -17.65
CA ASN A 126 13.12 -3.81 -17.44
C ASN A 126 14.36 -4.40 -18.16
N LYS A 127 15.51 -3.73 -18.03
CA LYS A 127 16.79 -4.16 -18.64
C LYS A 127 17.26 -5.56 -18.22
N TYR A 128 16.68 -6.13 -17.16
CA TYR A 128 16.98 -7.47 -16.67
C TYR A 128 15.90 -8.50 -17.06
N GLY A 129 14.93 -8.12 -17.89
CA GLY A 129 13.86 -9.01 -18.33
C GLY A 129 12.74 -9.22 -17.30
N ARG A 130 12.64 -8.39 -16.25
CA ARG A 130 11.63 -8.51 -15.18
C ARG A 130 10.56 -7.44 -15.28
N PHE A 131 9.34 -7.74 -14.84
CA PHE A 131 8.31 -6.71 -14.65
C PHE A 131 8.63 -5.90 -13.40
N GLU A 132 8.18 -4.65 -13.35
CA GLU A 132 8.38 -3.75 -12.21
C GLU A 132 7.03 -3.13 -11.83
N ALA A 133 6.56 -3.44 -10.62
CA ALA A 133 5.32 -2.91 -10.06
C ALA A 133 5.65 -2.03 -8.85
N LYS A 134 5.20 -0.78 -8.85
CA LYS A 134 5.42 0.15 -7.73
C LYS A 134 4.15 0.24 -6.91
N THR A 135 4.28 0.06 -5.61
CA THR A 135 3.16 0.21 -4.67
C THR A 135 3.56 1.07 -3.47
N PHE A 136 2.57 1.68 -2.84
CA PHE A 136 2.68 2.54 -1.68
C PHE A 136 1.90 1.95 -0.49
N GLU A 137 2.15 0.69 -0.16
CA GLU A 137 1.48 0.02 0.96
C GLU A 137 1.97 0.51 2.32
N TYR A 138 1.04 0.62 3.27
CA TYR A 138 1.35 1.02 4.65
C TYR A 138 2.10 -0.06 5.43
N SER A 139 1.88 -1.35 5.14
CA SER A 139 2.57 -2.45 5.81
C SER A 139 3.42 -3.32 4.88
N ALA A 140 4.74 -3.28 5.08
CA ALA A 140 5.68 -4.15 4.39
C ALA A 140 5.56 -5.61 4.87
N GLU A 141 5.22 -5.79 6.15
CA GLU A 141 4.97 -7.11 6.74
C GLU A 141 3.72 -7.76 6.12
N ALA A 142 2.60 -7.01 6.02
CA ALA A 142 1.36 -7.55 5.45
C ALA A 142 1.55 -7.95 3.99
N LEU A 143 2.23 -7.12 3.19
CA LEU A 143 2.54 -7.44 1.80
C LEU A 143 3.40 -8.71 1.69
N LEU A 144 4.43 -8.87 2.53
CA LEU A 144 5.23 -10.09 2.53
C LEU A 144 4.39 -11.33 2.83
N ILE A 145 3.50 -11.26 3.83
CA ILE A 145 2.64 -12.39 4.20
C ILE A 145 1.72 -12.75 3.03
N LEU A 146 1.12 -11.75 2.38
CA LEU A 146 0.26 -11.99 1.23
C LEU A 146 1.04 -12.65 0.08
N LEU A 147 2.26 -12.17 -0.19
CA LEU A 147 3.13 -12.77 -1.20
C LEU A 147 3.53 -14.21 -0.84
N ASP A 148 3.81 -14.51 0.43
CA ASP A 148 4.08 -15.89 0.87
C ASP A 148 2.85 -16.80 0.66
N ILE A 149 1.63 -16.31 0.87
CA ILE A 149 0.38 -17.04 0.54
C ILE A 149 0.30 -17.27 -0.97
N MET A 150 0.52 -16.23 -1.78
CA MET A 150 0.50 -16.33 -3.26
C MET A 150 1.49 -17.34 -3.83
N HIS A 151 2.60 -17.56 -3.15
CA HIS A 151 3.64 -18.49 -3.58
C HIS A 151 3.54 -19.87 -2.90
N GLY A 152 2.50 -20.13 -2.10
CA GLY A 152 2.33 -21.41 -1.40
C GLY A 152 3.33 -21.63 -0.26
N HIS A 153 4.00 -20.58 0.21
CA HIS A 153 4.95 -20.63 1.34
C HIS A 153 4.22 -20.65 2.70
N HIS A 154 3.16 -21.43 2.84
CA HIS A 154 2.23 -21.41 3.98
C HIS A 154 2.91 -21.66 5.33
N ARG A 155 4.07 -22.32 5.36
CA ARG A 155 4.87 -22.51 6.59
C ARG A 155 5.44 -21.21 7.17
N ARG A 156 5.56 -20.15 6.37
CA ARG A 156 6.05 -18.82 6.78
C ARG A 156 4.91 -17.88 7.20
N VAL A 157 3.68 -18.25 6.87
CA VAL A 157 2.49 -17.48 7.20
C VAL A 157 2.25 -17.57 8.72
N PRO A 158 2.12 -16.45 9.44
CA PRO A 158 1.84 -16.46 10.87
C PRO A 158 0.53 -17.17 11.18
N LYS A 159 0.46 -17.87 12.32
CA LYS A 159 -0.78 -18.52 12.80
C LYS A 159 -1.69 -17.56 13.56
N THR A 160 -1.13 -16.48 14.08
CA THR A 160 -1.82 -15.44 14.85
C THR A 160 -1.38 -14.08 14.33
N MET A 161 -2.22 -13.07 14.52
CA MET A 161 -2.03 -11.72 14.00
C MET A 161 -2.53 -10.70 15.01
N GLU A 162 -1.82 -9.58 15.12
CA GLU A 162 -2.30 -8.39 15.82
C GLU A 162 -3.41 -7.71 14.99
N LEU A 163 -4.39 -7.07 15.64
CA LEU A 163 -5.49 -6.37 14.96
C LEU A 163 -5.01 -5.38 13.89
N SER A 164 -3.94 -4.64 14.18
CA SER A 164 -3.37 -3.66 13.24
C SER A 164 -2.89 -4.33 11.95
N LEU A 165 -2.16 -5.44 12.07
CA LEU A 165 -1.63 -6.19 10.93
C LEU A 165 -2.74 -6.93 10.16
N LEU A 166 -3.79 -7.41 10.85
CA LEU A 166 -4.97 -7.99 10.21
C LEU A 166 -5.74 -6.93 9.38
N THR A 167 -5.84 -5.70 9.88
CA THR A 167 -6.46 -4.58 9.16
C THR A 167 -5.69 -4.23 7.89
N GLU A 168 -4.36 -4.19 7.97
CA GLU A 168 -3.51 -3.98 6.79
C GLU A 168 -3.66 -5.12 5.78
N MET A 169 -3.77 -6.36 6.26
CA MET A 169 -4.02 -7.51 5.40
C MET A 169 -5.37 -7.43 4.66
N THR A 170 -6.45 -7.02 5.33
CA THR A 170 -7.77 -6.91 4.68
C THR A 170 -7.78 -5.86 3.58
N ILE A 171 -7.08 -4.72 3.77
CA ILE A 171 -6.90 -3.70 2.73
C ILE A 171 -6.22 -4.30 1.50
N LEU A 172 -5.13 -5.04 1.70
CA LEU A 172 -4.41 -5.67 0.58
C LEU A 172 -5.26 -6.74 -0.12
N VAL A 173 -5.99 -7.56 0.63
CA VAL A 173 -6.82 -8.63 0.08
C VAL A 173 -7.95 -8.07 -0.79
N ASP A 174 -8.60 -7.00 -0.33
CA ASP A 174 -9.63 -6.27 -1.07
C ASP A 174 -9.02 -5.63 -2.33
N TYR A 175 -7.90 -4.90 -2.17
CA TYR A 175 -7.23 -4.21 -3.26
C TYR A 175 -6.77 -5.16 -4.36
N TYR A 176 -6.11 -6.26 -4.02
CA TYR A 176 -5.63 -7.25 -4.99
C TYR A 176 -6.70 -8.30 -5.36
N MET A 177 -7.90 -8.22 -4.78
CA MET A 177 -9.03 -9.13 -5.03
C MET A 177 -8.65 -10.61 -4.91
N CYS A 178 -8.01 -10.98 -3.80
CA CYS A 178 -7.43 -12.31 -3.60
C CYS A 178 -7.97 -13.01 -2.34
N HIS A 179 -9.29 -12.93 -2.13
CA HIS A 179 -9.98 -13.42 -0.94
C HIS A 179 -9.86 -14.95 -0.75
N GLU A 180 -10.09 -15.73 -1.82
CA GLU A 180 -10.20 -17.20 -1.75
C GLU A 180 -8.94 -17.87 -1.17
N MET A 181 -7.76 -17.36 -1.49
CA MET A 181 -6.51 -17.93 -1.01
C MET A 181 -6.15 -17.54 0.43
N VAL A 182 -6.68 -16.41 0.91
CA VAL A 182 -6.45 -15.93 2.28
C VAL A 182 -7.47 -16.51 3.26
N GLU A 183 -8.64 -16.91 2.78
CA GLU A 183 -9.75 -17.46 3.57
C GLU A 183 -9.30 -18.52 4.58
N MET A 184 -8.45 -19.46 4.15
CA MET A 184 -7.98 -20.56 5.01
C MET A 184 -7.12 -20.12 6.21
N PHE A 185 -6.61 -18.89 6.22
CA PHE A 185 -5.84 -18.33 7.33
C PHE A 185 -6.68 -17.37 8.18
N ALA A 186 -7.73 -16.79 7.60
CA ALA A 186 -8.51 -15.72 8.19
C ALA A 186 -9.17 -16.14 9.51
N GLU A 187 -9.74 -17.35 9.58
CA GLU A 187 -10.40 -17.84 10.81
C GLU A 187 -9.43 -17.86 12.01
N ASN A 188 -8.20 -18.35 11.80
CA ASN A 188 -7.19 -18.42 12.85
C ASN A 188 -6.74 -17.02 13.30
N TRP A 189 -6.60 -16.07 12.37
CA TRP A 189 -6.22 -14.70 12.69
C TRP A 189 -7.32 -13.94 13.41
N ILE A 190 -8.57 -14.08 12.98
CA ILE A 190 -9.73 -13.46 13.65
C ILE A 190 -9.86 -14.01 15.07
N ALA A 191 -9.74 -15.34 15.24
CA ALA A 191 -9.79 -15.95 16.56
C ALA A 191 -8.65 -15.48 17.47
N SER A 192 -7.42 -15.27 16.94
CA SER A 192 -6.32 -14.76 17.76
C SER A 192 -6.55 -13.31 18.21
N VAL A 193 -7.09 -12.46 17.35
CA VAL A 193 -7.40 -11.06 17.71
C VAL A 193 -8.47 -10.99 18.79
N ILE A 194 -9.55 -11.77 18.66
CA ILE A 194 -10.63 -11.78 19.66
C ILE A 194 -10.12 -12.26 21.03
N GLN A 195 -9.23 -13.26 21.06
CA GLN A 195 -8.66 -13.76 22.32
C GLN A 195 -7.75 -12.73 22.99
N GLU A 196 -6.99 -11.93 22.23
CA GLU A 196 -6.20 -10.82 22.78
C GLU A 196 -7.12 -9.79 23.49
N ASP A 197 -8.24 -9.43 22.86
CA ASP A 197 -9.22 -8.48 23.44
C ASP A 197 -9.91 -9.02 24.71
N GLU A 198 -10.23 -10.32 24.77
CA GLU A 198 -10.86 -10.94 25.95
C GLU A 198 -9.89 -11.00 27.15
N ILE A 199 -8.59 -11.19 26.91
CA ILE A 199 -7.56 -11.19 27.95
C ILE A 199 -7.38 -9.78 28.52
N GLU A 200 -7.32 -8.75 27.68
CA GLU A 200 -7.30 -7.36 28.14
C GLU A 200 -8.58 -7.00 28.92
N GLY A 201 -9.76 -7.39 28.40
CA GLY A 201 -11.05 -7.20 29.07
C GLY A 201 -11.16 -7.87 30.45
N SER A 202 -10.60 -9.07 30.59
CA SER A 202 -10.49 -9.81 31.86
C SER A 202 -9.58 -9.10 32.86
N ASP A 203 -8.45 -8.57 32.42
CA ASP A 203 -7.54 -7.82 33.30
C ASP A 203 -8.20 -6.53 33.83
N TYR A 204 -9.04 -5.87 33.04
CA TYR A 204 -9.87 -4.77 33.54
C TYR A 204 -10.89 -5.25 34.58
N GLN A 205 -11.55 -6.39 34.38
CA GLN A 205 -12.49 -6.94 35.38
C GLN A 205 -11.77 -7.41 36.66
N ALA A 206 -10.59 -8.02 36.56
CA ALA A 206 -9.79 -8.46 37.69
C ALA A 206 -9.23 -7.27 38.49
N ASN A 207 -8.82 -6.20 37.80
CA ASN A 207 -8.34 -4.96 38.43
C ASN A 207 -9.48 -4.16 39.08
N ILE A 208 -10.66 -4.12 38.46
CA ILE A 208 -11.87 -3.51 39.06
C ILE A 208 -12.34 -4.31 40.28
N SER A 209 -12.31 -5.65 40.23
CA SER A 209 -12.68 -6.51 41.36
C SER A 209 -11.74 -6.34 42.56
N ARG A 210 -10.49 -5.92 42.35
CA ARG A 210 -9.54 -5.58 43.42
C ARG A 210 -9.77 -4.20 44.04
N LEU A 211 -10.37 -3.25 43.31
CA LEU A 211 -10.71 -1.92 43.83
C LEU A 211 -11.88 -1.94 44.82
N PHE A 212 -12.75 -2.95 44.76
CA PHE A 212 -13.95 -3.06 45.59
C PHE A 212 -13.80 -3.96 46.83
N ILE A 213 -12.58 -4.45 47.12
CA ILE A 213 -12.29 -5.32 48.28
C ILE A 213 -11.33 -4.64 49.31
N SER A 214 -11.10 -3.33 49.21
CA SER A 214 -10.40 -2.53 50.26
C SER A 214 -11.34 -1.51 50.89
#